data_AF-A0A3B3WU38-F1
#
_entry.id   AF-A0A3B3WU38-F1
#
_cell.length_a   1.000
_cell.length_b   1.000
_cell.length_c   1.000
_cell.angle_alpha   90.00
_cell.angle_beta   90.00
_cell.angle_gamma   90.00
#
_symmetry.space_group_name_H-M   'P 1'
#
loop_
_entity.id
_entity.type
_entity.pdbx_description
1 polymer ?
#
loop_
_entity_poly.entity_id
_entity_poly.type
_entity_poly.pdbx_seq_one_letter_code
_entity_poly.pdbx_strand_id
1 'polypeptide(L)'
;METSKVATSLSPPCSDTAQLEADPHREIISHLRQTGSQAGNTENLTNNQQTCTQDINAVLREMMNRVAFSASLLDSGSEDIGPFNAQTNLVFKRVIANIGNAYNPNTGFFIAPVRGVYHFEIFICGHGHASHGSGAVLFKNGEHIITAYEHQASHYVNGGNSATLLLEVGDVVFLRHWQNTRIHDNQNHHTTFSGHLLFPM
;
A
#
# COMPACT_ATOMS: atom_id res chain seq x y z
N MET A 1 107.77 46.50 28.45
CA MET A 1 107.06 46.66 27.16
C MET A 1 106.61 45.27 26.73
N GLU A 2 105.31 44.94 26.64
CA GLU A 2 104.21 45.62 25.91
C GLU A 2 104.48 45.64 24.40
N THR A 3 103.57 45.26 23.48
CA THR A 3 102.15 44.79 23.53
C THR A 3 101.87 43.97 22.24
N SER A 4 100.83 43.16 21.98
CA SER A 4 99.53 42.75 22.57
C SER A 4 99.24 41.29 22.06
N LYS A 5 98.32 40.39 22.50
CA LYS A 5 96.87 40.39 22.86
C LYS A 5 95.95 40.85 21.69
N VAL A 6 94.89 40.14 21.24
CA VAL A 6 93.99 39.11 21.83
C VAL A 6 93.50 38.08 20.78
N ALA A 7 93.19 36.86 21.27
CA ALA A 7 92.30 35.73 20.86
C ALA A 7 91.30 35.85 19.66
N THR A 8 90.56 34.82 19.20
CA THR A 8 90.06 33.53 19.80
C THR A 8 89.85 32.49 18.67
N SER A 9 89.26 31.28 18.75
CA SER A 9 88.36 30.58 19.71
C SER A 9 88.69 29.06 19.84
N LEU A 10 87.70 28.17 20.05
CA LEU A 10 87.82 26.71 20.20
C LEU A 10 86.75 25.94 19.37
N SER A 11 86.94 24.62 19.23
CA SER A 11 86.12 23.59 18.55
C SER A 11 85.12 22.90 19.52
N PRO A 12 84.45 21.76 19.21
CA PRO A 12 84.16 21.02 17.95
C PRO A 12 82.61 21.07 17.71
N PRO A 13 81.77 20.01 17.48
CA PRO A 13 81.91 18.61 16.99
C PRO A 13 80.85 18.18 15.92
N CYS A 14 80.77 16.86 15.64
CA CYS A 14 79.69 16.14 14.91
C CYS A 14 79.53 16.42 13.40
N SER A 15 78.93 15.54 12.59
CA SER A 15 78.63 14.09 12.70
C SER A 15 78.18 13.57 11.33
N ASP A 16 78.40 12.29 11.00
CA ASP A 16 77.39 11.52 10.25
C ASP A 16 77.56 10.00 10.43
N THR A 17 76.71 9.43 11.28
CA THR A 17 76.33 8.02 11.17
C THR A 17 75.23 7.93 10.13
N ALA A 18 75.50 7.32 8.98
CA ALA A 18 74.47 7.05 7.98
C ALA A 18 73.30 6.30 8.62
N GLN A 19 72.15 6.95 8.72
CA GLN A 19 70.94 6.34 9.29
C GLN A 19 70.43 5.27 8.31
N LEU A 20 70.03 4.10 8.82
CA LEU A 20 69.25 3.17 8.03
C LEU A 20 67.90 3.83 7.74
N GLU A 21 67.63 4.14 6.47
CA GLU A 21 66.29 4.54 6.05
C GLU A 21 65.27 3.44 6.40
N ALA A 22 64.07 3.85 6.79
CA ALA A 22 63.04 2.91 7.24
C ALA A 22 62.54 2.05 6.08
N ASP A 23 62.59 0.73 6.25
CA ASP A 23 62.18 -0.26 5.25
C ASP A 23 60.78 0.02 4.67
N PRO A 24 60.65 0.31 3.35
CA PRO A 24 59.37 0.60 2.69
C PRO A 24 58.34 -0.52 2.82
N HIS A 25 58.77 -1.77 3.00
CA HIS A 25 57.86 -2.90 3.20
C HIS A 25 57.03 -2.76 4.50
N ARG A 26 57.49 -1.96 5.47
CA ARG A 26 56.83 -1.78 6.76
C ARG A 26 55.53 -0.98 6.67
N GLU A 27 55.43 -0.01 5.76
CA GLU A 27 54.18 0.73 5.49
C GLU A 27 53.19 -0.07 4.63
N ILE A 28 53.69 -0.92 3.73
CA ILE A 28 52.84 -1.82 2.93
C ILE A 28 52.15 -2.84 3.86
N ILE A 29 52.89 -3.41 4.83
CA ILE A 29 52.34 -4.36 5.80
C ILE A 29 51.34 -3.70 6.77
N SER A 30 51.50 -2.42 7.13
CA SER A 30 50.52 -1.71 7.97
C SER A 30 49.23 -1.40 7.21
N HIS A 31 49.31 -0.97 5.95
CA HIS A 31 48.13 -0.77 5.09
C HIS A 31 47.37 -2.07 4.81
N LEU A 32 48.08 -3.17 4.53
CA LEU A 32 47.45 -4.49 4.33
C LEU A 32 46.70 -4.97 5.60
N ARG A 33 47.23 -4.67 6.79
CA ARG A 33 46.53 -4.90 8.07
C ARG A 33 45.30 -4.01 8.25
N GLN A 34 45.36 -2.75 7.81
CA GLN A 34 44.20 -1.86 7.83
C GLN A 34 43.09 -2.34 6.87
N THR A 35 43.40 -2.78 5.65
CA THR A 35 42.41 -3.42 4.76
C THR A 35 41.82 -4.69 5.36
N GLY A 36 42.62 -5.48 6.11
CA GLY A 36 42.12 -6.64 6.85
C GLY A 36 41.06 -6.30 7.92
N SER A 37 41.11 -5.09 8.49
CA SER A 37 40.10 -4.63 9.46
C SER A 37 38.78 -4.15 8.82
N GLN A 38 38.72 -3.96 7.51
CA GLN A 38 37.49 -3.50 6.83
C GLN A 38 36.40 -4.58 6.76
N ALA A 39 36.73 -5.86 6.90
CA ALA A 39 35.77 -6.97 6.89
C ALA A 39 34.60 -6.75 7.87
N GLY A 40 34.90 -6.38 9.13
CA GLY A 40 33.87 -6.11 10.13
C GLY A 40 32.99 -4.88 9.82
N ASN A 41 33.48 -3.90 9.06
CA ASN A 41 32.64 -2.80 8.59
C ASN A 41 31.73 -3.25 7.44
N THR A 42 32.24 -4.09 6.53
CA THR A 42 31.44 -4.67 5.44
C THR A 42 30.34 -5.58 5.98
N GLU A 43 30.66 -6.46 6.94
CA GLU A 43 29.69 -7.34 7.60
C GLU A 43 28.60 -6.55 8.33
N ASN A 44 28.97 -5.50 9.07
CA ASN A 44 27.97 -4.61 9.69
C ASN A 44 27.12 -3.88 8.65
N LEU A 45 27.68 -3.47 7.51
CA LEU A 45 26.93 -2.82 6.45
C LEU A 45 25.93 -3.78 5.77
N THR A 46 26.35 -5.02 5.48
CA THR A 46 25.46 -6.05 4.92
C THR A 46 24.39 -6.47 5.92
N ASN A 47 24.73 -6.63 7.20
CA ASN A 47 23.75 -6.95 8.25
C ASN A 47 22.71 -5.84 8.37
N ASN A 48 23.12 -4.57 8.44
CA ASN A 48 22.21 -3.43 8.50
C ASN A 48 21.32 -3.33 7.24
N GLN A 49 21.88 -3.61 6.06
CA GLN A 49 21.14 -3.65 4.79
C GLN A 49 20.11 -4.80 4.75
N GLN A 50 20.47 -5.98 5.27
CA GLN A 50 19.57 -7.13 5.37
C GLN A 50 18.45 -6.89 6.39
N THR A 51 18.76 -6.36 7.58
CA THR A 51 17.75 -5.98 8.59
C THR A 51 16.79 -4.94 8.03
N CYS A 52 17.29 -3.85 7.45
CA CYS A 52 16.44 -2.82 6.83
C CYS A 52 15.58 -3.39 5.69
N THR A 53 16.09 -4.34 4.90
CA THR A 53 15.31 -5.04 3.87
C THR A 53 14.22 -5.93 4.48
N GLN A 54 14.48 -6.59 5.61
CA GLN A 54 13.48 -7.38 6.34
C GLN A 54 12.39 -6.48 6.94
N ASP A 55 12.77 -5.36 7.56
CA ASP A 55 11.86 -4.36 8.13
C ASP A 55 10.94 -3.76 7.06
N ILE A 56 11.50 -3.35 5.91
CA ILE A 56 10.73 -2.87 4.75
C ILE A 56 9.76 -3.95 4.27
N ASN A 57 10.19 -5.20 4.15
CA ASN A 57 9.31 -6.30 3.75
C ASN A 57 8.21 -6.61 4.78
N ALA A 58 8.47 -6.43 6.07
CA ALA A 58 7.46 -6.56 7.13
C ALA A 58 6.42 -5.44 7.04
N VAL A 59 6.86 -4.19 6.92
CA VAL A 59 5.97 -3.01 6.76
C VAL A 59 5.14 -3.12 5.48
N LEU A 60 5.72 -3.54 4.36
CA LEU A 60 4.98 -3.74 3.11
C LEU A 60 3.91 -4.83 3.25
N ARG A 61 4.18 -5.94 3.95
CA ARG A 61 3.19 -6.99 4.25
C ARG A 61 2.08 -6.48 5.16
N GLU A 62 2.41 -5.71 6.20
CA GLU A 62 1.45 -5.04 7.07
C GLU A 62 0.54 -4.05 6.31
N MET A 63 1.07 -3.33 5.32
CA MET A 63 0.30 -2.42 4.48
C MET A 63 -0.57 -3.16 3.45
N MET A 64 -0.07 -4.25 2.84
CA MET A 64 -0.84 -5.07 1.89
C MET A 64 -1.97 -5.87 2.56
N ASN A 65 -1.79 -6.27 3.82
CA ASN A 65 -2.80 -7.00 4.60
C ASN A 65 -3.88 -6.09 5.22
N ARG A 66 -3.94 -4.81 4.85
CA ARG A 66 -4.98 -3.86 5.28
C ARG A 66 -5.79 -3.43 4.05
N VAL A 67 -6.93 -4.07 3.83
CA VAL A 67 -7.81 -3.82 2.68
C VAL A 67 -9.22 -3.56 3.18
N ALA A 68 -9.73 -2.36 2.95
CA ALA A 68 -11.12 -1.99 3.29
C ALA A 68 -11.57 -0.80 2.42
N PHE A 69 -12.72 -0.92 1.78
CA PHE A 69 -13.35 0.17 1.04
C PHE A 69 -14.81 0.34 1.45
N SER A 70 -15.31 1.56 1.24
CA SER A 70 -16.74 1.86 1.27
C SER A 70 -17.01 3.00 0.29
N ALA A 71 -18.09 2.89 -0.48
CA ALA A 71 -18.46 3.85 -1.51
C ALA A 71 -19.98 4.01 -1.61
N SER A 72 -20.44 5.18 -2.04
CA SER A 72 -21.85 5.43 -2.40
C SER A 72 -22.02 5.69 -3.90
N LEU A 73 -23.23 5.46 -4.40
CA LEU A 73 -23.52 5.39 -5.82
C LEU A 73 -23.23 6.71 -6.56
N LEU A 74 -23.75 7.82 -6.03
CA LEU A 74 -23.52 9.17 -6.57
C LEU A 74 -22.51 9.95 -5.73
N ASP A 75 -21.68 10.74 -6.42
CA ASP A 75 -20.80 11.73 -5.77
C ASP A 75 -21.53 13.03 -5.42
N SER A 76 -22.46 13.46 -6.28
CA SER A 76 -23.36 14.57 -6.03
C SER A 76 -24.65 14.45 -6.85
N GLY A 77 -25.67 15.25 -6.50
CA GLY A 77 -26.98 15.24 -7.14
C GLY A 77 -28.00 14.35 -6.44
N SER A 78 -29.03 13.96 -7.20
CA SER A 78 -30.10 13.03 -6.81
C SER A 78 -30.65 12.41 -8.10
N GLU A 79 -30.65 11.08 -8.20
CA GLU A 79 -30.99 10.36 -9.43
C GLU A 79 -31.59 8.98 -9.12
N ASP A 80 -32.55 8.55 -9.95
CA ASP A 80 -32.99 7.15 -10.03
C ASP A 80 -32.26 6.46 -11.19
N ILE A 81 -31.42 5.49 -10.89
CA ILE A 81 -30.81 4.62 -11.90
C ILE A 81 -31.80 3.52 -12.29
N GLY A 82 -32.10 3.42 -13.59
CA GLY A 82 -33.03 2.45 -14.16
C GLY A 82 -34.48 2.98 -14.33
N PRO A 83 -35.42 2.15 -14.81
CA PRO A 83 -35.27 0.73 -15.06
C PRO A 83 -34.58 0.41 -16.39
N PHE A 84 -33.64 -0.53 -16.34
CA PHE A 84 -32.96 -1.08 -17.52
C PHE A 84 -33.48 -2.48 -17.84
N ASN A 85 -33.64 -2.77 -19.13
CA ASN A 85 -34.14 -4.06 -19.63
C ASN A 85 -33.11 -5.20 -19.58
N ALA A 86 -31.91 -4.94 -19.06
CA ALA A 86 -30.84 -5.90 -18.81
C ALA A 86 -30.08 -5.52 -17.53
N GLN A 87 -29.26 -6.42 -16.99
CA GLN A 87 -28.34 -6.07 -15.91
C GLN A 87 -27.25 -5.10 -16.40
N THR A 88 -26.96 -4.06 -15.63
CA THR A 88 -25.98 -3.02 -15.99
C THR A 88 -24.98 -2.83 -14.86
N ASN A 89 -23.70 -2.58 -15.17
CA ASN A 89 -22.66 -2.38 -14.16
C ASN A 89 -22.93 -1.13 -13.31
N LEU A 90 -22.85 -1.26 -11.98
CA LEU A 90 -22.99 -0.14 -11.05
C LEU A 90 -21.60 0.37 -10.66
N VAL A 91 -21.39 1.68 -10.84
CA VAL A 91 -20.13 2.36 -10.53
C VAL A 91 -20.41 3.33 -9.38
N PHE A 92 -19.87 3.03 -8.19
CA PHE A 92 -20.08 3.84 -7.00
C PHE A 92 -19.03 4.95 -7.00
N LYS A 93 -19.44 6.13 -7.48
CA LYS A 93 -18.52 7.22 -7.83
C LYS A 93 -17.88 7.85 -6.60
N ARG A 94 -18.56 7.79 -5.45
CA ARG A 94 -18.13 8.45 -4.21
C ARG A 94 -17.37 7.49 -3.32
N VAL A 95 -16.06 7.65 -3.24
CA VAL A 95 -15.22 6.89 -2.31
C VAL A 95 -15.30 7.51 -0.92
N ILE A 96 -15.82 6.77 0.06
CA ILE A 96 -15.82 7.12 1.49
C ILE A 96 -14.50 6.63 2.12
N ALA A 97 -14.07 5.43 1.76
CA ALA A 97 -12.81 4.81 2.18
C ALA A 97 -12.27 3.86 1.09
N ASN A 98 -10.95 3.72 0.97
CA ASN A 98 -10.29 2.80 0.03
C ASN A 98 -8.88 2.39 0.50
N ILE A 99 -8.78 1.86 1.72
CA ILE A 99 -7.52 1.37 2.28
C ILE A 99 -7.06 0.16 1.45
N GLY A 100 -5.79 0.19 1.01
CA GLY A 100 -5.23 -0.77 0.06
C GLY A 100 -5.47 -0.43 -1.42
N ASN A 101 -6.24 0.64 -1.74
CA ASN A 101 -6.59 1.07 -3.11
C ASN A 101 -7.22 -0.03 -3.98
N ALA A 102 -7.89 -1.00 -3.37
CA ALA A 102 -8.45 -2.17 -4.06
C ALA A 102 -9.74 -1.87 -4.83
N TYR A 103 -10.44 -0.76 -4.53
CA TYR A 103 -11.63 -0.32 -5.26
C TYR A 103 -11.30 0.75 -6.31
N ASN A 104 -11.92 0.67 -7.49
CA ASN A 104 -11.78 1.65 -8.56
C ASN A 104 -13.13 2.34 -8.88
N PRO A 105 -13.32 3.62 -8.48
CA PRO A 105 -14.58 4.35 -8.71
C PRO A 105 -14.83 4.75 -10.17
N ASN A 106 -13.91 4.45 -11.10
CA ASN A 106 -14.13 4.65 -12.54
C ASN A 106 -14.75 3.42 -13.22
N THR A 107 -14.56 2.22 -12.64
CA THR A 107 -15.06 0.95 -13.20
C THR A 107 -16.11 0.27 -12.33
N GLY A 108 -16.21 0.65 -11.06
CA GLY A 108 -17.11 0.01 -10.10
C GLY A 108 -16.54 -1.27 -9.47
N PHE A 109 -15.29 -1.62 -9.79
CA PHE A 109 -14.68 -2.90 -9.45
C PHE A 109 -13.84 -2.82 -8.18
N PHE A 110 -14.01 -3.80 -7.30
CA PHE A 110 -13.01 -4.22 -6.33
C PHE A 110 -12.13 -5.32 -6.94
N ILE A 111 -10.82 -5.25 -6.75
CA ILE A 111 -9.86 -6.28 -7.18
C ILE A 111 -9.06 -6.72 -5.95
N ALA A 112 -9.08 -8.00 -5.61
CA ALA A 112 -8.39 -8.51 -4.42
C ALA A 112 -6.85 -8.41 -4.57
N PRO A 113 -6.15 -7.61 -3.74
CA PRO A 113 -4.70 -7.43 -3.85
C PRO A 113 -3.90 -8.53 -3.13
N VAL A 114 -4.53 -9.25 -2.21
CA VAL A 114 -3.97 -10.40 -1.47
C VAL A 114 -4.99 -11.53 -1.45
N ARG A 115 -4.53 -12.77 -1.30
CA ARG A 115 -5.42 -13.91 -1.07
C ARG A 115 -5.96 -13.83 0.37
N GLY A 116 -7.25 -14.04 0.56
CA GLY A 116 -7.85 -13.97 1.88
C GLY A 116 -9.36 -14.10 1.90
N VAL A 117 -9.92 -14.08 3.11
CA VAL A 117 -11.37 -14.08 3.33
C VAL A 117 -11.84 -12.64 3.48
N TYR A 118 -12.75 -12.23 2.60
CA TYR A 118 -13.31 -10.88 2.51
C TYR A 118 -14.79 -10.90 2.87
N HIS A 119 -15.26 -9.86 3.56
CA HIS A 119 -16.69 -9.59 3.72
C HIS A 119 -17.12 -8.44 2.81
N PHE A 120 -18.29 -8.54 2.18
CA PHE A 120 -18.91 -7.52 1.35
C PHE A 120 -20.34 -7.25 1.82
N GLU A 121 -20.71 -5.99 1.94
CA GLU A 121 -22.05 -5.53 2.31
C GLU A 121 -22.60 -4.56 1.25
N ILE A 122 -23.91 -4.62 1.03
CA ILE A 122 -24.60 -3.90 -0.03
C ILE A 122 -25.89 -3.35 0.56
N PHE A 123 -26.11 -2.05 0.44
CA PHE A 123 -27.39 -1.41 0.75
C PHE A 123 -27.88 -0.65 -0.47
N ILE A 124 -29.14 -0.83 -0.83
CA ILE A 124 -29.78 -0.22 -2.00
C ILE A 124 -31.04 0.51 -1.57
N CYS A 125 -31.10 1.80 -1.87
CA CYS A 125 -32.28 2.62 -1.65
C CYS A 125 -33.11 2.74 -2.94
N GLY A 126 -34.37 3.13 -2.79
CA GLY A 126 -35.27 3.36 -3.91
C GLY A 126 -36.57 4.03 -3.50
N HIS A 127 -37.26 4.60 -4.48
CA HIS A 127 -38.67 4.96 -4.35
C HIS A 127 -39.53 3.75 -4.69
N GLY A 128 -40.44 3.37 -3.78
CA GLY A 128 -41.43 2.32 -3.99
C GLY A 128 -42.33 2.63 -5.19
N HIS A 129 -42.62 1.61 -5.98
CA HIS A 129 -43.26 1.74 -7.28
C HIS A 129 -44.08 0.48 -7.60
N ALA A 130 -45.28 0.65 -8.17
CA ALA A 130 -46.23 -0.44 -8.39
C ALA A 130 -45.67 -1.65 -9.17
N SER A 131 -44.73 -1.41 -10.10
CA SER A 131 -44.21 -2.43 -11.03
C SER A 131 -42.69 -2.62 -11.02
N HIS A 132 -41.96 -1.92 -10.16
CA HIS A 132 -40.48 -2.00 -10.09
C HIS A 132 -40.02 -2.00 -8.63
N GLY A 133 -39.29 -3.05 -8.23
CA GLY A 133 -38.51 -3.03 -6.99
C GLY A 133 -37.18 -2.30 -7.16
N SER A 134 -36.36 -2.32 -6.11
CA SER A 134 -34.95 -1.96 -6.15
C SER A 134 -34.11 -3.22 -6.06
N GLY A 135 -33.04 -3.34 -6.84
CA GLY A 135 -32.23 -4.55 -6.86
C GLY A 135 -30.81 -4.37 -7.39
N ALA A 136 -29.85 -4.97 -6.70
CA ALA A 136 -28.45 -5.06 -7.11
C ALA A 136 -27.87 -6.46 -6.84
N VAL A 137 -26.86 -6.85 -7.62
CA VAL A 137 -26.27 -8.18 -7.64
C VAL A 137 -24.77 -8.10 -7.42
N LEU A 138 -24.27 -8.85 -6.44
CA LEU A 138 -22.84 -9.09 -6.28
C LEU A 138 -22.38 -10.14 -7.28
N PHE A 139 -21.38 -9.77 -8.07
CA PHE A 139 -20.69 -10.65 -8.99
C PHE A 139 -19.24 -10.86 -8.54
N LYS A 140 -18.74 -12.11 -8.63
CA LYS A 140 -17.32 -12.46 -8.55
C LYS A 140 -16.90 -13.03 -9.91
N ASN A 141 -15.96 -12.40 -10.61
CA ASN A 141 -15.45 -12.85 -11.93
C ASN A 141 -16.53 -13.15 -13.02
N GLY A 142 -17.76 -12.69 -12.84
CA GLY A 142 -18.90 -13.00 -13.72
C GLY A 142 -19.89 -14.06 -13.18
N GLU A 143 -19.57 -14.74 -12.07
CA GLU A 143 -20.50 -15.56 -11.29
C GLU A 143 -21.40 -14.70 -10.40
N HIS A 144 -22.70 -14.99 -10.34
CA HIS A 144 -23.68 -14.34 -9.46
C HIS A 144 -23.59 -14.95 -8.05
N ILE A 145 -23.24 -14.12 -7.06
CA ILE A 145 -23.03 -14.53 -5.67
C ILE A 145 -24.28 -14.31 -4.81
N ILE A 146 -24.76 -13.06 -4.71
CA ILE A 146 -25.95 -12.68 -3.94
C ILE A 146 -26.72 -11.55 -4.62
N THR A 147 -28.00 -11.42 -4.30
CA THR A 147 -28.85 -10.29 -4.69
C THR A 147 -29.33 -9.55 -3.45
N ALA A 148 -29.16 -8.23 -3.40
CA ALA A 148 -29.99 -7.37 -2.57
C ALA A 148 -31.22 -6.96 -3.42
N TYR A 149 -32.43 -7.19 -2.92
CA TYR A 149 -33.67 -6.81 -3.60
C TYR A 149 -34.74 -6.43 -2.58
N GLU A 150 -35.54 -5.40 -2.86
CA GLU A 150 -36.71 -5.01 -2.08
C GLU A 150 -37.80 -4.44 -3.00
N HIS A 151 -39.08 -4.67 -2.71
CA HIS A 151 -40.18 -4.13 -3.51
C HIS A 151 -41.45 -3.85 -2.71
N GLN A 152 -41.80 -2.56 -2.64
CA GLN A 152 -43.09 -2.07 -2.16
C GLN A 152 -43.69 -1.08 -3.17
N ALA A 153 -45.00 -0.84 -3.08
CA ALA A 153 -45.73 0.00 -4.04
C ALA A 153 -45.58 1.52 -3.80
N SER A 154 -45.21 1.97 -2.60
CA SER A 154 -45.12 3.39 -2.20
C SER A 154 -44.14 3.61 -1.05
N HIS A 155 -43.70 4.85 -0.80
CA HIS A 155 -42.67 5.24 0.20
C HIS A 155 -41.25 4.72 -0.15
N TYR A 156 -40.24 5.06 0.65
CA TYR A 156 -38.84 4.65 0.42
C TYR A 156 -38.58 3.20 0.80
N VAL A 157 -37.86 2.45 -0.05
CA VAL A 157 -37.24 1.17 0.29
C VAL A 157 -35.79 1.36 0.70
N ASN A 158 -35.31 0.48 1.58
CA ASN A 158 -33.89 0.19 1.73
C ASN A 158 -33.74 -1.33 1.88
N GLY A 159 -33.21 -1.98 0.85
CA GLY A 159 -32.90 -3.41 0.84
C GLY A 159 -31.40 -3.62 1.02
N GLY A 160 -30.98 -4.71 1.68
CA GLY A 160 -29.57 -5.01 1.85
C GLY A 160 -29.27 -6.50 1.89
N ASN A 161 -28.04 -6.86 1.53
CA ASN A 161 -27.53 -8.23 1.62
C ASN A 161 -25.99 -8.22 1.75
N SER A 162 -25.40 -9.28 2.28
CA SER A 162 -23.95 -9.39 2.48
C SER A 162 -23.44 -10.80 2.25
N ALA A 163 -22.17 -10.92 1.88
CA ALA A 163 -21.51 -12.20 1.59
C ALA A 163 -20.06 -12.19 2.10
N THR A 164 -19.61 -13.35 2.60
CA THR A 164 -18.21 -13.59 2.95
C THR A 164 -17.61 -14.55 1.93
N LEU A 165 -16.52 -14.15 1.28
CA LEU A 165 -15.92 -14.83 0.13
C LEU A 165 -14.43 -15.10 0.37
N LEU A 166 -13.97 -16.29 0.00
CA LEU A 166 -12.55 -16.53 -0.26
C LEU A 166 -12.20 -15.96 -1.64
N LEU A 167 -11.25 -15.05 -1.69
CA LEU A 167 -10.73 -14.45 -2.92
C LEU A 167 -9.24 -14.79 -3.10
N GLU A 168 -8.88 -15.11 -4.34
CA GLU A 168 -7.51 -15.21 -4.85
C GLU A 168 -7.03 -13.84 -5.35
N VAL A 169 -5.71 -13.68 -5.48
CA VAL A 169 -5.12 -12.42 -5.97
C VAL A 169 -5.59 -12.14 -7.39
N GLY A 170 -6.18 -10.97 -7.61
CA GLY A 170 -6.76 -10.56 -8.90
C GLY A 170 -8.23 -10.93 -9.10
N ASP A 171 -8.89 -11.62 -8.17
CA ASP A 171 -10.34 -11.82 -8.21
C ASP A 171 -11.07 -10.47 -8.23
N VAL A 172 -12.02 -10.33 -9.15
CA VAL A 172 -12.78 -9.09 -9.38
C VAL A 172 -14.18 -9.23 -8.79
N VAL A 173 -14.52 -8.39 -7.82
CA VAL A 173 -15.83 -8.32 -7.18
C VAL A 173 -16.50 -6.98 -7.51
N PHE A 174 -17.74 -7.00 -7.97
CA PHE A 174 -18.44 -5.80 -8.44
C PHE A 174 -19.95 -5.95 -8.37
N LEU A 175 -20.67 -4.83 -8.53
CA LEU A 175 -22.13 -4.79 -8.51
C LEU A 175 -22.75 -4.58 -9.89
N ARG A 176 -23.88 -5.24 -10.14
CA ARG A 176 -24.79 -4.92 -11.25
C ARG A 176 -26.18 -4.55 -10.75
N HIS A 177 -26.80 -3.59 -11.41
CA HIS A 177 -28.22 -3.28 -11.30
C HIS A 177 -29.05 -4.50 -11.77
N TRP A 178 -30.11 -4.86 -11.04
CA TRP A 178 -31.01 -5.97 -11.42
C TRP A 178 -31.86 -5.58 -12.65
N GLN A 179 -32.38 -6.57 -13.38
CA GLN A 179 -33.20 -6.30 -14.56
C GLN A 179 -34.57 -5.74 -14.15
N ASN A 180 -35.00 -4.63 -14.76
CA ASN A 180 -36.29 -3.96 -14.51
C ASN A 180 -36.50 -3.43 -13.07
N THR A 181 -35.45 -3.19 -12.28
CA THR A 181 -35.52 -2.47 -10.98
C THR A 181 -35.23 -0.98 -11.12
N ARG A 182 -35.33 -0.21 -10.03
CA ARG A 182 -34.83 1.17 -9.91
C ARG A 182 -34.01 1.32 -8.63
N ILE A 183 -32.88 2.01 -8.67
CA ILE A 183 -32.08 2.34 -7.49
C ILE A 183 -32.00 3.86 -7.35
N HIS A 184 -32.32 4.37 -6.17
CA HIS A 184 -32.19 5.79 -5.84
C HIS A 184 -30.88 6.06 -5.09
N ASP A 185 -30.24 7.19 -5.38
CA ASP A 185 -29.26 7.79 -4.47
C ASP A 185 -29.30 9.32 -4.55
N ASN A 186 -28.84 9.99 -3.51
CA ASN A 186 -28.83 11.45 -3.41
C ASN A 186 -27.73 11.95 -2.45
N GLN A 187 -27.79 13.23 -2.04
CA GLN A 187 -26.79 13.85 -1.15
C GLN A 187 -26.68 13.22 0.25
N ASN A 188 -27.61 12.35 0.64
CA ASN A 188 -27.55 11.56 1.87
C ASN A 188 -26.86 10.20 1.71
N HIS A 189 -26.47 9.83 0.48
CA HIS A 189 -25.66 8.64 0.18
C HIS A 189 -26.28 7.33 0.68
N HIS A 190 -27.54 7.09 0.30
CA HIS A 190 -28.36 5.98 0.79
C HIS A 190 -27.98 4.62 0.18
N THR A 191 -27.46 4.61 -1.05
CA THR A 191 -27.05 3.38 -1.74
C THR A 191 -25.54 3.20 -1.63
N THR A 192 -25.10 2.16 -0.93
CA THR A 192 -23.69 1.93 -0.58
C THR A 192 -23.21 0.52 -0.91
N PHE A 193 -21.90 0.42 -1.13
CA PHE A 193 -21.16 -0.81 -1.32
C PHE A 193 -19.87 -0.72 -0.50
N SER A 194 -19.69 -1.64 0.45
CA SER A 194 -18.46 -1.74 1.23
C SER A 194 -17.91 -3.17 1.16
N GLY A 195 -16.61 -3.30 1.41
CA GLY A 195 -15.99 -4.60 1.62
C GLY A 195 -14.60 -4.50 2.24
N HIS A 196 -14.22 -5.51 3.00
CA HIS A 196 -12.98 -5.53 3.76
C HIS A 196 -12.41 -6.95 3.93
N LEU A 197 -11.09 -7.03 4.03
CA LEU A 197 -10.37 -8.26 4.38
C LEU A 197 -10.61 -8.57 5.87
N LEU A 198 -11.08 -9.77 6.18
CA LEU A 198 -11.15 -10.29 7.54
C LEU A 198 -9.78 -10.84 7.97
N PHE A 199 -9.15 -11.66 7.12
CA PHE A 199 -7.81 -12.18 7.30
C PHE A 199 -7.22 -12.72 5.98
N PRO A 200 -5.90 -12.56 5.75
CA PRO A 200 -5.21 -13.18 4.63
C PRO A 200 -5.08 -14.70 4.82
N MET A 201 -4.80 -15.43 3.72
CA MET A 201 -4.72 -16.89 3.64
C MET A 201 -3.47 -17.36 2.90
#